data_AF-A0A8J8VUT9-F1
#
_entry.id   AF-A0A8J8VUT9-F1
#
_cell.length_a   1.000
_cell.length_b   1.000
_cell.length_c   1.000
_cell.angle_alpha   90.00
_cell.angle_beta   90.00
_cell.angle_gamma   90.00
#
_symmetry.space_group_name_H-M   'P 1'
#
loop_
_entity.id
_entity.type
_entity.pdbx_description
1 polymer ?
#
loop_
_entity_poly.entity_id
_entity_poly.type
_entity_poly.pdbx_seq_one_letter_code
_entity_poly.pdbx_strand_id
1 'polypeptide(L)'
;MAVSLEQRRNGVVEFLYWLWDGVDRTIFTAIKFSFPARFVSPFGFLGMLTFIVFIILGISGALLMFYYQPILDRAWDSVKFINDEVPFGFHIRNIHYHGSNAMVLLAVLHMYYQYFSGRYKIRNEVLWMTGVILGVVTILEAFTGYDVIFSERAELAISIAASLTTSIPVAGPTIRDAALGSGFSDFVLRFYAQHVFLLPIVMLGLMAVHFPRFLVFDVPMVMAIGGAILITGGVFPIDMGFKFEPTVPPGVTVPEWYLTGIYAFMRTQYDKFVTGLLWPLIFIISFVLIPFIDRYKKFSWRERPIITAFGITSLAQIMVTTYWGFYISPDISIPLVERLVIDPIFFYSVMILLVPLGFGFTYMMIKLANEAERKSKLAKSTGPKKVATINLSEKWINWVLIALLAFQVFLNIAAYNAALTGMKNVSLFFIGIILLVFAAFFHVYRYGLSEQKNAPPPPPVPVVDEKPKLAEPEGTSEQSEIPEDNAKPDEKPKELAPEIPTPKSQTDLGVGANNNSNIGTADQDGVKKL
;
A
#
# COMPACT_ATOMS: atom_id res chain seq x y z
N MET A 1 -45.59 -29.32 -6.41
CA MET A 1 -44.60 -28.87 -7.40
C MET A 1 -44.84 -27.40 -7.67
N ALA A 2 -43.88 -26.53 -7.42
CA ALA A 2 -43.92 -25.14 -7.86
C ALA A 2 -42.88 -24.98 -8.97
N VAL A 3 -43.32 -24.72 -10.20
CA VAL A 3 -42.41 -24.44 -11.32
C VAL A 3 -41.81 -23.06 -11.06
N SER A 4 -40.50 -23.01 -10.81
CA SER A 4 -39.79 -21.74 -10.70
C SER A 4 -39.92 -20.97 -12.01
N LEU A 5 -40.34 -19.71 -11.94
CA LEU A 5 -40.36 -18.81 -13.08
C LEU A 5 -38.92 -18.40 -13.44
N GLU A 6 -38.19 -19.32 -14.07
CA GLU A 6 -37.11 -18.99 -15.00
C GLU A 6 -37.75 -18.31 -16.22
N GLN A 7 -38.22 -17.08 -16.02
CA GLN A 7 -38.53 -16.19 -17.12
C GLN A 7 -37.28 -16.11 -17.99
N ARG A 8 -37.45 -16.39 -19.29
CA ARG A 8 -36.38 -16.23 -20.30
C ARG A 8 -36.01 -14.75 -20.37
N ARG A 9 -35.10 -14.32 -19.51
CA ARG A 9 -34.45 -13.01 -19.58
C ARG A 9 -33.81 -12.93 -20.96
N ASN A 10 -34.10 -11.87 -21.70
CA ASN A 10 -33.36 -11.63 -22.94
C ASN A 10 -31.90 -11.27 -22.58
N GLY A 11 -30.97 -11.49 -23.51
CA GLY A 11 -29.53 -11.33 -23.21
C GLY A 11 -29.14 -9.93 -22.71
N VAL A 12 -29.92 -8.89 -23.06
CA VAL A 12 -29.73 -7.52 -22.55
C VAL A 12 -30.13 -7.41 -21.08
N VAL A 13 -31.30 -7.93 -20.69
CA VAL A 13 -31.75 -7.95 -19.29
C VAL A 13 -30.85 -8.85 -18.44
N GLU A 14 -30.39 -9.99 -18.97
CA GLU A 14 -29.43 -10.85 -18.28
C GLU A 14 -28.07 -10.15 -18.08
N PHE A 15 -27.55 -9.48 -19.11
CA PHE A 15 -26.33 -8.65 -19.01
C PHE A 15 -26.48 -7.51 -18.01
N LEU A 16 -27.61 -6.80 -17.99
CA LEU A 16 -27.89 -5.71 -17.03
C LEU A 16 -27.99 -6.24 -15.59
N TYR A 17 -28.60 -7.41 -15.38
CA TYR A 17 -28.59 -8.05 -14.05
C TYR A 17 -27.19 -8.52 -13.65
N TRP A 18 -26.38 -9.08 -14.56
CA TRP A 18 -24.99 -9.45 -14.28
C TRP A 18 -24.13 -8.23 -13.91
N LEU A 19 -24.31 -7.12 -14.63
CA LEU A 19 -23.65 -5.84 -14.34
C LEU A 19 -24.07 -5.32 -12.95
N TRP A 20 -25.37 -5.35 -12.63
CA TRP A 20 -25.87 -4.95 -11.32
C TRP A 20 -25.36 -5.85 -10.19
N ASP A 21 -25.36 -7.17 -10.36
CA ASP A 21 -24.81 -8.14 -9.40
C ASP A 21 -23.31 -7.91 -9.11
N GLY A 22 -22.57 -7.39 -10.10
CA GLY A 22 -21.19 -6.92 -9.93
C GLY A 22 -21.10 -5.60 -9.16
N VAL A 23 -21.96 -4.62 -9.48
CA VAL A 23 -22.01 -3.29 -8.84
C VAL A 23 -22.51 -3.37 -7.38
N ASP A 24 -23.43 -4.27 -7.04
CA ASP A 24 -23.95 -4.47 -5.67
C ASP A 24 -22.84 -4.73 -4.63
N ARG A 25 -21.72 -5.33 -5.09
CA ARG A 25 -20.58 -5.75 -4.27
C ARG A 25 -19.56 -4.64 -4.00
N THR A 26 -19.75 -3.49 -4.63
CA THR A 26 -18.84 -2.34 -4.58
C THR A 26 -19.19 -1.41 -3.42
N ILE A 27 -18.50 -0.26 -3.33
CA ILE A 27 -18.83 0.78 -2.34
C ILE A 27 -20.17 1.47 -2.58
N PHE A 28 -20.78 1.35 -3.77
CA PHE A 28 -22.04 2.00 -4.11
C PHE A 28 -23.25 1.53 -3.27
N THR A 29 -23.17 0.37 -2.60
CA THR A 29 -24.26 -0.14 -1.73
C THR A 29 -23.98 0.01 -0.24
N ALA A 30 -22.72 -0.13 0.18
CA ALA A 30 -22.23 0.20 1.52
C ALA A 30 -20.69 0.16 1.57
N ILE A 31 -20.11 0.92 2.49
CA ILE A 31 -18.70 0.79 2.88
C ILE A 31 -18.64 0.19 4.29
N LYS A 32 -17.85 -0.87 4.48
CA LYS A 32 -17.56 -1.46 5.80
C LYS A 32 -16.05 -1.58 6.00
N PHE A 33 -15.50 -0.71 6.84
CA PHE A 33 -14.12 -0.80 7.29
C PHE A 33 -13.95 -1.86 8.37
N SER A 34 -12.87 -2.63 8.29
CA SER A 34 -12.48 -3.65 9.25
C SER A 34 -11.04 -3.41 9.72
N PHE A 35 -10.88 -3.22 11.03
CA PHE A 35 -9.58 -3.00 11.67
C PHE A 35 -9.11 -4.32 12.29
N PRO A 36 -7.99 -4.93 11.85
CA PRO A 36 -7.62 -6.27 12.27
C PRO A 36 -7.06 -6.30 13.70
N ALA A 37 -7.76 -6.99 14.60
CA ALA A 37 -7.37 -7.15 16.01
C ALA A 37 -6.18 -8.10 16.25
N ARG A 38 -5.74 -8.84 15.22
CA ARG A 38 -4.56 -9.72 15.20
C ARG A 38 -3.71 -9.38 13.97
N PHE A 39 -2.47 -9.84 13.91
CA PHE A 39 -1.65 -9.68 12.69
C PHE A 39 -2.33 -10.38 11.50
N VAL A 40 -2.45 -9.68 10.37
CA VAL A 40 -2.92 -10.20 9.09
C VAL A 40 -1.80 -9.99 8.08
N SER A 41 -1.55 -10.98 7.23
CA SER A 41 -0.50 -10.88 6.21
C SER A 41 -0.80 -9.72 5.23
N PRO A 42 0.15 -8.79 4.98
CA PRO A 42 -0.08 -7.61 4.13
C PRO A 42 -0.52 -7.95 2.71
N PHE A 43 -0.07 -9.09 2.17
CA PHE A 43 -0.52 -9.62 0.88
C PHE A 43 -2.06 -9.69 0.77
N GLY A 44 -2.75 -9.95 1.88
CA GLY A 44 -4.22 -10.04 1.92
C GLY A 44 -4.98 -8.73 1.72
N PHE A 45 -4.32 -7.57 1.82
CA PHE A 45 -4.94 -6.24 1.73
C PHE A 45 -4.13 -5.20 0.92
N LEU A 46 -3.27 -5.66 0.00
CA LEU A 46 -2.45 -4.81 -0.89
C LEU A 46 -3.23 -3.68 -1.61
N GLY A 47 -4.48 -3.90 -1.99
CA GLY A 47 -5.31 -2.88 -2.64
C GLY A 47 -5.59 -1.67 -1.74
N MET A 48 -5.75 -1.87 -0.42
CA MET A 48 -5.83 -0.76 0.54
C MET A 48 -4.49 -0.03 0.63
N LEU A 49 -3.37 -0.75 0.67
CA LEU A 49 -2.05 -0.12 0.72
C LEU A 49 -1.79 0.72 -0.54
N THR A 50 -2.17 0.21 -1.72
CA THR A 50 -2.12 0.96 -3.00
C THR A 50 -2.98 2.23 -2.94
N PHE A 51 -4.20 2.15 -2.40
CA PHE A 51 -5.07 3.33 -2.23
C PHE A 51 -4.53 4.35 -1.21
N ILE A 52 -3.94 3.91 -0.10
CA ILE A 52 -3.35 4.84 0.87
C ILE A 52 -2.12 5.53 0.28
N VAL A 53 -1.32 4.86 -0.56
CA VAL A 53 -0.24 5.52 -1.31
C VAL A 53 -0.80 6.50 -2.36
N PHE A 54 -1.92 6.19 -3.03
CA PHE A 54 -2.64 7.17 -3.88
C PHE A 54 -3.09 8.42 -3.10
N ILE A 55 -3.59 8.27 -1.87
CA ILE A 55 -3.92 9.42 -1.00
C ILE A 55 -2.67 10.21 -0.59
N ILE A 56 -1.55 9.54 -0.29
CA ILE A 56 -0.26 10.20 -0.02
C ILE A 56 0.22 10.97 -1.27
N LEU A 57 0.05 10.41 -2.47
CA LEU A 57 0.36 11.06 -3.74
C LEU A 57 -0.50 12.29 -3.98
N GLY A 58 -1.83 12.20 -3.82
CA GLY A 58 -2.72 13.35 -3.98
C GLY A 58 -2.40 14.50 -3.02
N ILE A 59 -2.11 14.20 -1.75
CA ILE A 59 -1.73 15.21 -0.75
C ILE A 59 -0.36 15.82 -1.07
N SER A 60 0.65 15.00 -1.37
CA SER A 60 1.99 15.52 -1.71
C SER A 60 2.01 16.29 -3.03
N GLY A 61 1.27 15.85 -4.05
CA GLY A 61 1.07 16.56 -5.30
C GLY A 61 0.42 17.92 -5.10
N ALA A 62 -0.68 17.98 -4.34
CA ALA A 62 -1.35 19.23 -3.99
C ALA A 62 -0.42 20.22 -3.25
N LEU A 63 0.51 19.74 -2.43
CA LEU A 63 1.54 20.58 -1.77
C LEU A 63 2.62 21.08 -2.75
N LEU A 64 2.99 20.29 -3.76
CA LEU A 64 3.94 20.69 -4.82
C LEU A 64 3.33 21.72 -5.79
N MET A 65 2.03 21.62 -6.06
CA MET A 65 1.29 22.53 -6.96
C MET A 65 1.31 24.00 -6.55
N PHE A 66 1.53 24.33 -5.27
CA PHE A 66 1.65 25.72 -4.81
C PHE A 66 2.91 26.45 -5.33
N TYR A 67 3.90 25.70 -5.84
CA TYR A 67 5.21 26.22 -6.22
C TYR A 67 5.62 25.88 -7.66
N TYR A 68 5.09 24.79 -8.22
CA TYR A 68 5.40 24.34 -9.58
C TYR A 68 4.79 25.26 -10.65
N GLN A 69 5.52 25.50 -11.74
CA GLN A 69 5.10 26.35 -12.85
C GLN A 69 5.00 25.52 -14.16
N PRO A 70 3.78 25.22 -14.66
CA PRO A 70 3.56 24.36 -15.85
C PRO A 70 3.85 25.08 -17.17
N ILE A 71 5.04 25.66 -17.31
CA ILE A 71 5.46 26.48 -18.45
C ILE A 71 6.88 26.05 -18.86
N LEU A 72 7.08 25.84 -20.17
CA LEU A 72 8.28 25.23 -20.75
C LEU A 72 9.61 25.80 -20.24
N ASP A 73 9.70 27.12 -20.11
CA ASP A 73 10.91 27.84 -19.71
C ASP A 73 11.24 27.72 -18.21
N ARG A 74 10.24 27.39 -17.37
CA ARG A 74 10.30 27.48 -15.90
C ARG A 74 9.91 26.20 -15.16
N ALA A 75 9.44 25.16 -15.84
CA ALA A 75 9.04 23.89 -15.23
C ALA A 75 10.18 23.29 -14.40
N TRP A 76 11.33 23.02 -15.02
CA TRP A 76 12.51 22.46 -14.33
C TRP A 76 13.04 23.39 -13.23
N ASP A 77 13.12 24.69 -13.48
CA ASP A 77 13.60 25.67 -12.50
C ASP A 77 12.67 25.76 -11.26
N SER A 78 11.36 25.61 -11.44
CA SER A 78 10.39 25.56 -10.34
C SER A 78 10.50 24.27 -9.52
N VAL A 79 10.82 23.13 -10.15
CA VAL A 79 11.13 21.88 -9.44
C VAL A 79 12.44 22.00 -8.66
N LYS A 80 13.44 22.70 -9.20
CA LYS A 80 14.68 23.03 -8.47
C LYS A 80 14.40 23.91 -7.24
N PHE A 81 13.61 24.97 -7.40
CA PHE A 81 13.19 25.85 -6.29
C PHE A 81 12.48 25.06 -5.17
N ILE A 82 11.57 24.14 -5.53
CA ILE A 82 10.92 23.21 -4.59
C ILE A 82 11.94 22.32 -3.85
N ASN A 83 12.94 21.79 -4.55
CA ASN A 83 13.91 20.87 -3.97
C ASN A 83 14.85 21.58 -2.98
N ASP A 84 15.33 22.76 -3.37
CA ASP A 84 16.44 23.42 -2.71
C ASP A 84 15.97 24.41 -1.63
N GLU A 85 15.02 25.28 -1.98
CA GLU A 85 14.67 26.50 -1.22
C GLU A 85 13.37 26.36 -0.41
N VAL A 86 12.34 25.68 -0.95
CA VAL A 86 11.05 25.55 -0.26
C VAL A 86 11.20 24.72 1.04
N PRO A 87 10.73 25.23 2.21
CA PRO A 87 10.75 24.48 3.46
C PRO A 87 10.05 23.12 3.32
N PHE A 88 10.75 22.05 3.68
CA PHE A 88 10.36 20.65 3.46
C PHE A 88 10.08 20.22 2.01
N GLY A 89 10.25 21.08 1.00
CA GLY A 89 9.95 20.74 -0.40
C GLY A 89 10.71 19.53 -0.93
N PHE A 90 12.00 19.39 -0.58
CA PHE A 90 12.77 18.14 -0.74
C PHE A 90 12.07 16.90 -0.18
N HIS A 91 11.51 16.98 1.03
CA HIS A 91 10.87 15.84 1.69
C HIS A 91 9.57 15.47 0.95
N ILE A 92 8.75 16.45 0.59
CA ILE A 92 7.52 16.25 -0.16
C ILE A 92 7.81 15.69 -1.57
N ARG A 93 8.83 16.20 -2.26
CA ARG A 93 9.28 15.71 -3.58
C ARG A 93 9.73 14.25 -3.52
N ASN A 94 10.49 13.87 -2.49
CA ASN A 94 10.87 12.47 -2.26
C ASN A 94 9.64 11.59 -1.92
N ILE A 95 8.75 12.04 -1.04
CA ILE A 95 7.51 11.32 -0.71
C ILE A 95 6.66 11.07 -1.97
N HIS A 96 6.55 12.06 -2.85
CA HIS A 96 5.78 11.95 -4.08
C HIS A 96 6.45 10.97 -5.07
N TYR A 97 7.75 11.13 -5.35
CA TYR A 97 8.47 10.27 -6.30
C TYR A 97 8.56 8.81 -5.83
N HIS A 98 8.97 8.55 -4.59
CA HIS A 98 9.07 7.19 -4.04
C HIS A 98 7.67 6.61 -3.73
N GLY A 99 6.68 7.46 -3.46
CA GLY A 99 5.27 7.08 -3.40
C GLY A 99 4.74 6.58 -4.74
N SER A 100 5.06 7.23 -5.86
CA SER A 100 4.64 6.81 -7.20
C SER A 100 5.22 5.43 -7.53
N ASN A 101 6.52 5.27 -7.33
CA ASN A 101 7.23 3.98 -7.45
C ASN A 101 6.61 2.88 -6.56
N ALA A 102 6.28 3.19 -5.30
CA ALA A 102 5.62 2.26 -4.39
C ALA A 102 4.18 1.93 -4.83
N MET A 103 3.42 2.88 -5.37
CA MET A 103 2.05 2.65 -5.87
C MET A 103 2.06 1.69 -7.05
N VAL A 104 2.93 1.90 -8.04
CA VAL A 104 3.05 0.99 -9.20
C VAL A 104 3.45 -0.42 -8.75
N LEU A 105 4.42 -0.55 -7.85
CA LEU A 105 4.83 -1.85 -7.29
C LEU A 105 3.68 -2.53 -6.51
N LEU A 106 2.98 -1.80 -5.64
CA LEU A 106 1.85 -2.32 -4.87
C LEU A 106 0.67 -2.71 -5.77
N ALA A 107 0.41 -1.97 -6.85
CA ALA A 107 -0.62 -2.30 -7.84
C ALA A 107 -0.28 -3.62 -8.57
N VAL A 108 0.96 -3.80 -9.04
CA VAL A 108 1.42 -5.05 -9.66
C VAL A 108 1.35 -6.23 -8.69
N LEU A 109 1.82 -6.05 -7.44
CA LEU A 109 1.71 -7.07 -6.40
C LEU A 109 0.25 -7.41 -6.08
N HIS A 110 -0.65 -6.41 -6.04
CA HIS A 110 -2.07 -6.63 -5.84
C HIS A 110 -2.68 -7.46 -6.98
N MET A 111 -2.41 -7.06 -8.23
CA MET A 111 -2.87 -7.75 -9.44
C MET A 111 -2.52 -9.25 -9.40
N TYR A 112 -1.23 -9.57 -9.20
CA TYR A 112 -0.76 -10.95 -9.18
C TYR A 112 -1.22 -11.73 -7.94
N TYR A 113 -1.38 -11.09 -6.77
CA TYR A 113 -1.97 -11.75 -5.59
C TYR A 113 -3.43 -12.15 -5.84
N GLN A 114 -4.24 -11.28 -6.44
CA GLN A 114 -5.63 -11.60 -6.79
C GLN A 114 -5.70 -12.62 -7.94
N TYR A 115 -4.73 -12.60 -8.86
CA TYR A 115 -4.57 -13.58 -9.92
C TYR A 115 -4.37 -15.01 -9.38
N PHE A 116 -3.32 -15.21 -8.58
CA PHE A 116 -2.94 -16.54 -8.07
C PHE A 116 -3.89 -17.04 -6.97
N SER A 117 -4.56 -16.15 -6.22
CA SER A 117 -5.63 -16.54 -5.30
C SER A 117 -6.98 -16.83 -5.99
N GLY A 118 -7.16 -16.41 -7.26
CA GLY A 118 -8.34 -16.72 -8.08
C GLY A 118 -9.62 -16.03 -7.63
N ARG A 119 -9.52 -14.97 -6.82
CA ARG A 119 -10.67 -14.29 -6.20
C ARG A 119 -11.62 -13.60 -7.20
N TYR A 120 -11.16 -13.35 -8.42
CA TYR A 120 -11.98 -12.81 -9.51
C TYR A 120 -13.21 -13.68 -9.84
N LYS A 121 -13.15 -14.99 -9.60
CA LYS A 121 -14.25 -15.95 -9.85
C LYS A 121 -15.45 -15.83 -8.89
N ILE A 122 -15.34 -15.09 -7.80
CA ILE A 122 -16.36 -15.07 -6.74
C ILE A 122 -17.44 -14.02 -7.07
N ARG A 123 -17.96 -14.02 -8.31
CA ARG A 123 -18.69 -12.89 -8.92
C ARG A 123 -17.96 -11.54 -8.75
N ASN A 124 -16.68 -11.53 -9.11
CA ASN A 124 -15.79 -10.36 -8.99
C ASN A 124 -15.15 -10.02 -10.36
N GLU A 125 -15.80 -10.40 -11.46
CA GLU A 125 -15.34 -10.20 -12.83
C GLU A 125 -15.21 -8.70 -13.13
N VAL A 126 -16.22 -7.91 -12.75
CA VAL A 126 -16.21 -6.43 -12.88
C VAL A 126 -15.09 -5.81 -12.05
N LEU A 127 -14.88 -6.26 -10.81
CA LEU A 127 -13.79 -5.78 -9.93
C LEU A 127 -12.41 -6.14 -10.50
N TRP A 128 -12.28 -7.29 -11.16
CA TRP A 128 -11.05 -7.69 -11.85
C TRP A 128 -10.80 -6.85 -13.10
N MET A 129 -11.78 -6.69 -13.98
CA MET A 129 -11.67 -5.91 -15.21
C MET A 129 -11.34 -4.44 -14.90
N THR A 130 -12.05 -3.83 -13.95
CA THR A 130 -11.75 -2.46 -13.47
C THR A 130 -10.38 -2.37 -12.80
N GLY A 131 -9.94 -3.41 -12.07
CA GLY A 131 -8.60 -3.49 -11.50
C GLY A 131 -7.48 -3.51 -12.55
N VAL A 132 -7.64 -4.30 -13.62
CA VAL A 132 -6.69 -4.33 -14.74
C VAL A 132 -6.62 -2.97 -15.43
N ILE A 133 -7.76 -2.32 -15.69
CA ILE A 133 -7.81 -0.98 -16.28
C ILE A 133 -7.17 0.06 -15.35
N LEU A 134 -7.49 0.04 -14.05
CA LEU A 134 -6.92 0.96 -13.06
C LEU A 134 -5.40 0.76 -12.92
N GLY A 135 -4.89 -0.46 -13.09
CA GLY A 135 -3.45 -0.74 -13.18
C GLY A 135 -2.79 -0.06 -14.38
N VAL A 136 -3.42 -0.06 -15.55
CA VAL A 136 -2.94 0.68 -16.74
C VAL A 136 -2.97 2.19 -16.49
N VAL A 137 -4.07 2.72 -15.93
CA VAL A 137 -4.17 4.16 -15.61
C VAL A 137 -3.14 4.57 -14.55
N THR A 138 -2.80 3.70 -13.60
CA THR A 138 -1.71 3.95 -12.61
C THR A 138 -0.34 4.12 -13.28
N ILE A 139 -0.07 3.39 -14.38
CA ILE A 139 1.18 3.53 -15.14
C ILE A 139 1.16 4.84 -15.96
N LEU A 140 0.02 5.20 -16.55
CA LEU A 140 -0.14 6.47 -17.28
C LEU A 140 0.01 7.68 -16.34
N GLU A 141 -0.55 7.61 -15.13
CA GLU A 141 -0.44 8.63 -14.09
C GLU A 141 1.02 8.82 -13.65
N ALA A 142 1.72 7.71 -13.37
CA ALA A 142 3.14 7.72 -13.01
C ALA A 142 4.02 8.28 -14.14
N PHE A 143 3.69 7.99 -15.40
CA PHE A 143 4.33 8.54 -16.60
C PHE A 143 4.11 10.06 -16.73
N THR A 144 2.86 10.54 -16.72
CA THR A 144 2.59 11.98 -16.89
C THR A 144 3.13 12.82 -15.73
N GLY A 145 3.11 12.30 -14.50
CA GLY A 145 3.68 12.97 -13.32
C GLY A 145 5.22 12.93 -13.26
N TYR A 146 5.85 11.98 -13.95
CA TYR A 146 7.30 11.98 -14.15
C TYR A 146 7.72 13.05 -15.18
N ASP A 147 6.96 13.20 -16.27
CA ASP A 147 7.33 14.04 -17.41
C ASP A 147 7.20 15.56 -17.18
N VAL A 148 6.32 16.01 -16.28
CA VAL A 148 6.15 17.45 -15.96
C VAL A 148 7.40 18.12 -15.38
N ILE A 149 8.42 17.36 -14.96
CA ILE A 149 9.71 17.88 -14.50
C ILE A 149 10.50 18.55 -15.65
N PHE A 150 10.28 18.10 -16.90
CA PHE A 150 10.96 18.60 -18.10
C PHE A 150 12.50 18.54 -18.04
N SER A 151 13.03 17.41 -17.54
CA SER A 151 14.45 17.03 -17.62
C SER A 151 14.76 16.28 -18.93
N GLU A 152 16.03 16.04 -19.26
CA GLU A 152 16.43 15.22 -20.41
C GLU A 152 15.77 13.83 -20.43
N ARG A 153 15.63 13.20 -19.27
CA ARG A 153 15.00 11.87 -19.15
C ARG A 153 13.47 11.96 -19.36
N ALA A 154 12.84 13.07 -18.98
CA ALA A 154 11.45 13.34 -19.31
C ALA A 154 11.28 13.48 -20.83
N GLU A 155 12.11 14.30 -21.51
CA GLU A 155 11.99 14.44 -22.97
C GLU A 155 12.15 13.11 -23.71
N LEU A 156 13.07 12.23 -23.29
CA LEU A 156 13.17 10.88 -23.85
C LEU A 156 11.86 10.09 -23.70
N ALA A 157 11.21 10.13 -22.54
CA ALA A 157 9.94 9.42 -22.31
C ALA A 157 8.78 10.04 -23.13
N ILE A 158 8.75 11.37 -23.25
CA ILE A 158 7.78 12.12 -24.06
C ILE A 158 7.94 11.80 -25.56
N SER A 159 9.17 11.82 -26.09
CA SER A 159 9.44 11.54 -27.50
C SER A 159 9.22 10.07 -27.86
N ILE A 160 9.47 9.15 -26.92
CA ILE A 160 9.02 7.75 -26.97
C ILE A 160 7.50 7.66 -27.12
N ALA A 161 6.73 8.29 -26.23
CA ALA A 161 5.28 8.24 -26.24
C ALA A 161 4.67 8.94 -27.48
N ALA A 162 5.26 10.06 -27.91
CA ALA A 162 4.88 10.75 -29.14
C ALA A 162 5.10 9.87 -30.37
N SER A 163 6.26 9.21 -30.48
CA SER A 163 6.57 8.31 -31.59
C SER A 163 5.68 7.07 -31.59
N LEU A 164 5.29 6.55 -30.42
CA LEU A 164 4.41 5.39 -30.30
C LEU A 164 2.94 5.74 -30.62
N THR A 165 2.47 6.89 -30.16
CA THR A 165 1.12 7.37 -30.46
C THR A 165 0.97 7.67 -31.95
N THR A 166 2.00 8.29 -32.56
CA THR A 166 2.01 8.61 -34.00
C THR A 166 2.02 7.37 -34.89
N SER A 167 2.52 6.21 -34.42
CA SER A 167 2.51 4.97 -35.23
C SER A 167 1.13 4.30 -35.32
N ILE A 168 0.13 4.73 -34.54
CA ILE A 168 -1.23 4.20 -34.61
C ILE A 168 -1.84 4.50 -35.99
N PRO A 169 -2.24 3.48 -36.79
CA PRO A 169 -2.85 3.70 -38.09
C PRO A 169 -4.12 4.56 -38.02
N VAL A 170 -4.32 5.40 -39.03
CA VAL A 170 -5.46 6.34 -39.20
C VAL A 170 -5.54 7.46 -38.16
N ALA A 171 -5.57 7.14 -36.86
CA ALA A 171 -5.87 8.10 -35.79
C ALA A 171 -4.65 8.63 -35.02
N GLY A 172 -3.46 8.03 -35.18
CA GLY A 172 -2.27 8.32 -34.38
C GLY A 172 -1.87 9.79 -34.28
N PRO A 173 -1.71 10.52 -35.40
CA PRO A 173 -1.42 11.95 -35.37
C PRO A 173 -2.47 12.76 -34.59
N THR A 174 -3.76 12.51 -34.82
CA THR A 174 -4.85 13.22 -34.13
C THR A 174 -4.87 12.95 -32.62
N ILE A 175 -4.61 11.72 -32.19
CA ILE A 175 -4.48 11.36 -30.77
C ILE A 175 -3.23 12.04 -30.17
N ARG A 176 -2.10 12.03 -30.90
CA ARG A 176 -0.85 12.67 -30.50
C ARG A 176 -1.01 14.18 -30.32
N ASP A 177 -1.70 14.86 -31.23
CA ASP A 177 -1.94 16.31 -31.18
C ASP A 177 -2.94 16.69 -30.08
N ALA A 178 -3.97 15.87 -29.85
CA ALA A 178 -4.90 16.06 -28.74
C ALA A 178 -4.20 15.94 -27.38
N ALA A 179 -3.36 14.92 -27.21
CA ALA A 179 -2.67 14.62 -25.94
C ALA A 179 -1.46 15.54 -25.68
N LEU A 180 -0.62 15.81 -26.69
CA LEU A 180 0.66 16.51 -26.53
C LEU A 180 0.65 17.96 -27.01
N GLY A 181 -0.38 18.40 -27.73
CA GLY A 181 -0.46 19.77 -28.24
C GLY A 181 0.52 20.09 -29.37
N SER A 182 0.41 21.31 -29.92
CA SER A 182 1.20 21.75 -31.08
C SER A 182 2.62 22.22 -30.69
N GLY A 183 3.45 21.29 -30.23
CA GLY A 183 4.84 21.52 -29.83
C GLY A 183 5.05 21.63 -28.31
N PHE A 184 6.31 21.73 -27.90
CA PHE A 184 6.73 21.63 -26.49
C PHE A 184 6.12 22.70 -25.56
N SER A 185 5.75 23.88 -26.07
CA SER A 185 5.13 24.95 -25.28
C SER A 185 3.69 24.64 -24.85
N ASP A 186 2.94 23.91 -25.67
CA ASP A 186 1.56 23.47 -25.40
C ASP A 186 1.55 22.17 -24.56
N PHE A 187 2.58 21.33 -24.75
CA PHE A 187 2.77 20.06 -24.07
C PHE A 187 2.76 20.15 -22.53
N VAL A 188 3.58 21.01 -21.91
CA VAL A 188 3.81 20.98 -20.44
C VAL A 188 2.51 21.24 -19.67
N LEU A 189 1.71 22.22 -20.14
CA LEU A 189 0.42 22.53 -19.53
C LEU A 189 -0.61 21.40 -19.71
N ARG A 190 -0.61 20.72 -20.86
CA ARG A 190 -1.49 19.57 -21.12
C ARG A 190 -1.15 18.37 -20.25
N PHE A 191 0.13 18.03 -20.11
CA PHE A 191 0.55 16.92 -19.26
C PHE A 191 0.33 17.21 -17.78
N TYR A 192 0.54 18.46 -17.33
CA TYR A 192 0.14 18.90 -16.00
C TYR A 192 -1.37 18.76 -15.77
N ALA A 193 -2.22 19.18 -16.72
CA ALA A 193 -3.68 19.02 -16.60
C ALA A 193 -4.14 17.54 -16.67
N GLN A 194 -3.42 16.69 -17.43
CA GLN A 194 -3.69 15.26 -17.49
C GLN A 194 -3.37 14.60 -16.14
N HIS A 195 -2.17 14.83 -15.61
CA HIS A 195 -1.70 14.27 -14.35
C HIS A 195 -2.47 14.79 -13.12
N VAL A 196 -2.72 16.09 -13.02
CA VAL A 196 -3.28 16.68 -11.79
C VAL A 196 -4.81 16.58 -11.72
N PHE A 197 -5.49 16.45 -12.86
CA PHE A 197 -6.95 16.51 -12.92
C PHE A 197 -7.58 15.33 -13.66
N LEU A 198 -7.24 15.10 -14.93
CA LEU A 198 -7.97 14.14 -15.76
C LEU A 198 -7.77 12.69 -15.29
N LEU A 199 -6.52 12.26 -15.12
CA LEU A 199 -6.20 10.89 -14.73
C LEU A 199 -6.65 10.59 -13.28
N PRO A 200 -6.42 11.44 -12.26
CA PRO A 200 -6.99 11.25 -10.93
C PRO A 200 -8.52 11.11 -10.91
N ILE A 201 -9.26 11.89 -11.71
CA ILE A 201 -10.72 11.77 -11.79
C ILE A 201 -11.14 10.45 -12.44
N VAL A 202 -10.46 10.01 -13.50
CA VAL A 202 -10.67 8.68 -14.11
C VAL A 202 -10.35 7.56 -13.10
N MET A 203 -9.27 7.69 -12.34
CA MET A 203 -8.90 6.75 -11.28
C MET A 203 -9.95 6.70 -10.17
N LEU A 204 -10.45 7.84 -9.69
CA LEU A 204 -11.52 7.90 -8.68
C LEU A 204 -12.82 7.25 -9.18
N GLY A 205 -13.21 7.50 -10.44
CA GLY A 205 -14.36 6.86 -11.07
C GLY A 205 -14.21 5.34 -11.18
N LEU A 206 -13.03 4.85 -11.57
CA LEU A 206 -12.71 3.42 -11.61
C LEU A 206 -12.66 2.81 -10.21
N MET A 207 -12.07 3.50 -9.23
CA MET A 207 -12.00 3.06 -7.82
C MET A 207 -13.37 2.86 -7.20
N ALA A 208 -14.36 3.70 -7.55
CA ALA A 208 -15.72 3.56 -7.04
C ALA A 208 -16.40 2.23 -7.49
N VAL A 209 -16.04 1.70 -8.67
CA VAL A 209 -16.49 0.37 -9.13
C VAL A 209 -15.53 -0.74 -8.66
N HIS A 210 -14.25 -0.47 -8.51
CA HIS A 210 -13.24 -1.47 -8.15
C HIS A 210 -13.26 -1.85 -6.66
N PHE A 211 -13.60 -0.91 -5.76
CA PHE A 211 -13.50 -1.12 -4.32
C PHE A 211 -14.56 -2.10 -3.81
N PRO A 212 -14.18 -3.19 -3.13
CA PRO A 212 -15.14 -4.11 -2.52
C PRO A 212 -15.78 -3.48 -1.28
N ARG A 213 -17.04 -3.83 -1.03
CA ARG A 213 -17.84 -3.45 0.15
C ARG A 213 -17.14 -3.60 1.51
N PHE A 214 -16.18 -4.52 1.63
CA PHE A 214 -15.41 -4.77 2.84
C PHE A 214 -13.94 -4.36 2.64
N LEU A 215 -13.53 -3.29 3.33
CA LEU A 215 -12.18 -2.74 3.26
C LEU A 215 -11.42 -3.02 4.57
N VAL A 216 -10.27 -3.70 4.47
CA VAL A 216 -9.39 -3.92 5.62
C VAL A 216 -8.38 -2.78 5.68
N PHE A 217 -8.36 -2.03 6.78
CA PHE A 217 -7.42 -0.93 7.01
C PHE A 217 -6.58 -1.22 8.24
N ASP A 218 -5.25 -1.16 8.10
CA ASP A 218 -4.32 -1.53 9.17
C ASP A 218 -3.24 -0.47 9.38
N VAL A 219 -3.41 0.38 10.41
CA VAL A 219 -2.52 1.51 10.73
C VAL A 219 -1.03 1.11 10.80
N PRO A 220 -0.62 0.02 11.49
CA PRO A 220 0.79 -0.37 11.54
C PRO A 220 1.35 -0.69 10.15
N MET A 221 0.57 -1.31 9.27
CA MET A 221 1.02 -1.63 7.92
C MET A 221 1.07 -0.39 7.01
N VAL A 222 0.16 0.57 7.20
CA VAL A 222 0.25 1.90 6.57
C VAL A 222 1.53 2.62 6.99
N MET A 223 1.86 2.60 8.29
CA MET A 223 3.12 3.17 8.80
C MET A 223 4.34 2.37 8.32
N ALA A 224 4.25 1.05 8.14
CA ALA A 224 5.32 0.24 7.57
C ALA A 224 5.62 0.62 6.10
N ILE A 225 4.58 0.79 5.28
CA ILE A 225 4.74 1.20 3.87
C ILE A 225 5.22 2.65 3.76
N GLY A 226 4.63 3.58 4.54
CA GLY A 226 5.10 4.97 4.60
C GLY A 226 6.54 5.07 5.07
N GLY A 227 6.91 4.30 6.10
CA GLY A 227 8.28 4.20 6.61
C GLY A 227 9.27 3.69 5.57
N ALA A 228 8.89 2.68 4.79
CA ALA A 228 9.69 2.18 3.67
C ALA A 228 9.90 3.24 2.58
N ILE A 229 8.85 3.96 2.16
CA ILE A 229 8.93 5.05 1.17
C ILE A 229 9.92 6.14 1.61
N LEU A 230 9.84 6.55 2.89
CA LEU A 230 10.71 7.55 3.49
C LEU A 230 12.16 7.07 3.63
N ILE A 231 12.38 5.81 4.02
CA ILE A 231 13.71 5.19 4.04
C ILE A 231 14.32 5.15 2.63
N THR A 232 13.54 4.78 1.61
CA THR A 232 14.03 4.77 0.23
C THR A 232 14.45 6.17 -0.22
N GLY A 233 13.67 7.21 0.05
CA GLY A 233 14.07 8.60 -0.27
C GLY A 233 15.20 9.15 0.61
N GLY A 234 15.43 8.60 1.80
CA GLY A 234 16.56 8.97 2.65
C GLY A 234 17.90 8.36 2.19
N VAL A 235 17.86 7.13 1.66
CA VAL A 235 19.04 6.40 1.15
C VAL A 235 19.31 6.70 -0.33
N PHE A 236 18.27 6.83 -1.14
CA PHE A 236 18.32 7.06 -2.59
C PHE A 236 17.49 8.29 -2.98
N PRO A 237 17.86 9.50 -2.49
CA PRO A 237 17.06 10.70 -2.73
C PRO A 237 16.92 11.03 -4.22
N ILE A 238 15.73 11.46 -4.62
CA ILE A 238 15.43 11.74 -6.03
C ILE A 238 16.25 12.92 -6.58
N ASP A 239 17.14 12.61 -7.51
CA ASP A 239 17.88 13.56 -8.35
C ASP A 239 16.91 14.47 -9.15
N MET A 240 17.37 15.66 -9.54
CA MET A 240 16.67 16.55 -10.47
C MET A 240 16.98 16.20 -11.94
N GLY A 241 18.11 15.53 -12.19
CA GLY A 241 18.63 15.27 -13.53
C GLY A 241 19.02 16.55 -14.27
N PHE A 242 19.48 16.41 -15.51
CA PHE A 242 19.82 17.56 -16.35
C PHE A 242 18.57 18.24 -16.90
N LYS A 243 18.60 19.59 -16.93
CA LYS A 243 17.59 20.41 -17.62
C LYS A 243 17.64 20.08 -19.12
N PHE A 244 16.49 19.89 -19.76
CA PHE A 244 16.47 19.63 -21.20
C PHE A 244 16.81 20.89 -22.00
N GLU A 245 17.86 20.83 -22.80
CA GLU A 245 18.30 21.90 -23.68
C GLU A 245 18.18 21.46 -25.16
N PRO A 246 17.24 21.98 -25.96
CA PRO A 246 16.95 21.49 -27.32
C PRO A 246 18.11 21.52 -28.32
N THR A 247 19.18 22.26 -28.02
CA THR A 247 20.39 22.39 -28.83
C THR A 247 21.50 21.40 -28.44
N VAL A 248 21.33 20.64 -27.37
CA VAL A 248 22.31 19.67 -26.86
C VAL A 248 21.86 18.25 -27.25
N PRO A 249 22.72 17.41 -27.84
CA PRO A 249 22.38 16.00 -28.09
C PRO A 249 22.10 15.29 -26.76
N PRO A 250 20.96 14.58 -26.60
CA PRO A 250 20.55 14.01 -25.32
C PRO A 250 21.54 12.95 -24.82
N GLY A 251 21.78 12.94 -23.51
CA GLY A 251 22.70 12.02 -22.85
C GLY A 251 22.23 10.56 -22.87
N VAL A 252 23.09 9.67 -22.36
CA VAL A 252 22.74 8.24 -22.17
C VAL A 252 21.76 8.11 -21.01
N THR A 253 20.46 8.13 -21.32
CA THR A 253 19.38 8.04 -20.34
C THR A 253 18.32 7.01 -20.74
N VAL A 254 17.47 6.63 -19.79
CA VAL A 254 16.46 5.57 -19.91
C VAL A 254 15.18 5.95 -19.14
N PRO A 255 13.98 5.57 -19.61
CA PRO A 255 12.74 5.76 -18.87
C PRO A 255 12.72 5.08 -17.49
N GLU A 256 11.71 5.40 -16.69
CA GLU A 256 11.46 4.74 -15.41
C GLU A 256 11.16 3.24 -15.55
N TRP A 257 11.45 2.45 -14.51
CA TRP A 257 11.45 0.97 -14.57
C TRP A 257 10.13 0.33 -14.99
N TYR A 258 9.00 1.01 -14.75
CA TYR A 258 7.68 0.54 -15.17
C TYR A 258 7.36 0.84 -16.66
N LEU A 259 8.22 1.61 -17.34
CA LEU A 259 8.16 1.92 -18.77
C LEU A 259 9.27 1.23 -19.58
N THR A 260 10.39 0.84 -18.96
CA THR A 260 11.54 0.26 -19.68
C THR A 260 11.18 -1.02 -20.45
N GLY A 261 10.22 -1.81 -19.98
CA GLY A 261 9.70 -2.96 -20.74
C GLY A 261 9.12 -2.59 -22.12
N ILE A 262 8.32 -1.52 -22.22
CA ILE A 262 7.77 -1.00 -23.48
C ILE A 262 8.88 -0.39 -24.34
N TYR A 263 9.79 0.36 -23.71
CA TYR A 263 10.98 0.91 -24.38
C TYR A 263 11.83 -0.19 -25.04
N ALA A 264 11.97 -1.35 -24.40
CA ALA A 264 12.69 -2.49 -24.97
C ALA A 264 12.05 -2.99 -26.29
N PHE A 265 10.72 -3.16 -26.33
CA PHE A 265 9.99 -3.56 -27.55
C PHE A 265 10.19 -2.57 -28.72
N MET A 266 10.29 -1.27 -28.45
CA MET A 266 10.55 -0.27 -29.51
C MET A 266 11.99 -0.28 -30.02
N ARG A 267 12.95 -0.79 -29.23
CA ARG A 267 14.37 -0.83 -29.62
C ARG A 267 14.74 -2.04 -30.50
N THR A 268 13.81 -2.96 -30.76
CA THR A 268 14.02 -4.15 -31.60
C THR A 268 13.93 -3.92 -33.12
N GLN A 269 13.89 -2.66 -33.58
CA GLN A 269 13.81 -2.26 -35.02
C GLN A 269 12.62 -2.80 -35.83
N TYR A 270 11.63 -3.40 -35.18
CA TYR A 270 10.35 -3.78 -35.79
C TYR A 270 9.35 -2.63 -35.69
N ASP A 271 8.19 -2.79 -36.35
CA ASP A 271 7.14 -1.78 -36.35
C ASP A 271 6.69 -1.41 -34.92
N LYS A 272 6.73 -0.11 -34.62
CA LYS A 272 6.46 0.45 -33.30
C LYS A 272 5.02 0.24 -32.86
N PHE A 273 4.06 0.26 -33.79
CA PHE A 273 2.66 -0.01 -33.48
C PHE A 273 2.46 -1.48 -33.08
N VAL A 274 3.04 -2.42 -33.83
CA VAL A 274 2.99 -3.86 -33.52
C VAL A 274 3.66 -4.16 -32.17
N THR A 275 4.92 -3.76 -31.97
CA THR A 275 5.69 -4.19 -30.78
C THR A 275 5.44 -3.33 -29.54
N GLY A 276 5.34 -2.01 -29.71
CA GLY A 276 5.22 -1.06 -28.60
C GLY A 276 3.78 -0.87 -28.09
N LEU A 277 2.76 -1.11 -28.91
CA LEU A 277 1.35 -0.90 -28.53
C LEU A 277 0.49 -2.16 -28.64
N LEU A 278 0.40 -2.75 -29.83
CA LEU A 278 -0.54 -3.85 -30.11
C LEU A 278 -0.19 -5.10 -29.29
N TRP A 279 1.09 -5.45 -29.14
CA TRP A 279 1.51 -6.59 -28.33
C TRP A 279 1.25 -6.38 -26.81
N PRO A 280 1.65 -5.25 -26.18
CA PRO A 280 1.19 -4.91 -24.82
C PRO A 280 -0.32 -4.83 -24.66
N LEU A 281 -1.06 -4.34 -25.65
CA LEU A 281 -2.52 -4.27 -25.60
C LEU A 281 -3.17 -5.67 -25.63
N ILE A 282 -2.70 -6.57 -26.49
CA ILE A 282 -3.12 -7.99 -26.48
C ILE A 282 -2.82 -8.63 -25.12
N PHE A 283 -1.65 -8.34 -24.54
CA PHE A 283 -1.30 -8.81 -23.19
C PHE A 283 -2.28 -8.29 -22.12
N ILE A 284 -2.59 -7.00 -22.10
CA ILE A 284 -3.57 -6.39 -21.18
C ILE A 284 -4.97 -7.01 -21.39
N ILE A 285 -5.44 -7.13 -22.64
CA ILE A 285 -6.73 -7.74 -22.97
C ILE A 285 -6.79 -9.20 -22.50
N SER A 286 -5.71 -9.97 -22.67
CA SER A 286 -5.66 -11.34 -22.19
C SER A 286 -5.85 -11.42 -20.66
N PHE A 287 -5.30 -10.45 -19.91
CA PHE A 287 -5.52 -10.30 -18.47
C PHE A 287 -6.96 -9.89 -18.13
N VAL A 288 -7.54 -8.92 -18.83
CA VAL A 288 -8.97 -8.53 -18.67
C VAL A 288 -9.89 -9.75 -18.83
N LEU A 289 -9.60 -10.62 -19.79
CA LEU A 289 -10.44 -11.78 -20.14
C LEU A 289 -10.27 -13.01 -19.22
N ILE A 290 -9.30 -13.02 -18.31
CA ILE A 290 -8.99 -14.15 -17.41
C ILE A 290 -10.23 -14.76 -16.70
N PRO A 291 -11.20 -13.99 -16.16
CA PRO A 291 -12.36 -14.59 -15.49
C PRO A 291 -13.25 -15.42 -16.41
N PHE A 292 -13.26 -15.11 -17.72
CA PHE A 292 -14.01 -15.84 -18.74
C PHE A 292 -13.20 -17.00 -19.36
N ILE A 293 -11.87 -16.99 -19.20
CA ILE A 293 -10.97 -18.06 -19.66
C ILE A 293 -10.80 -19.15 -18.59
N ASP A 294 -10.72 -18.79 -17.31
CA ASP A 294 -10.42 -19.72 -16.21
C ASP A 294 -11.64 -20.55 -15.76
N ARG A 295 -11.92 -21.63 -16.50
CA ARG A 295 -13.03 -22.57 -16.24
C ARG A 295 -12.78 -23.59 -15.10
N TYR A 296 -11.66 -23.52 -14.38
CA TYR A 296 -11.41 -24.45 -13.26
C TYR A 296 -12.37 -24.19 -12.08
N LYS A 297 -12.97 -25.22 -11.48
CA LYS A 297 -13.91 -25.06 -10.35
C LYS A 297 -13.25 -24.69 -9.01
N LYS A 298 -11.93 -24.85 -8.87
CA LYS A 298 -11.17 -24.56 -7.65
C LYS A 298 -10.45 -23.21 -7.75
N PHE A 299 -10.13 -22.61 -6.60
CA PHE A 299 -9.43 -21.32 -6.50
C PHE A 299 -7.90 -21.44 -6.39
N SER A 300 -7.40 -22.50 -5.73
CA SER A 300 -5.96 -22.71 -5.49
C SER A 300 -5.15 -22.74 -6.79
N TRP A 301 -4.03 -22.02 -6.85
CA TRP A 301 -3.13 -21.98 -8.01
C TRP A 301 -2.66 -23.37 -8.47
N ARG A 302 -2.48 -24.31 -7.55
CA ARG A 302 -2.07 -25.70 -7.84
C ARG A 302 -3.11 -26.49 -8.62
N GLU A 303 -4.36 -26.06 -8.52
CA GLU A 303 -5.54 -26.71 -9.10
C GLU A 303 -5.99 -26.02 -10.40
N ARG A 304 -5.18 -25.08 -10.89
CA ARG A 304 -5.40 -24.25 -12.09
C ARG A 304 -4.12 -24.17 -12.94
N PRO A 305 -3.45 -25.29 -13.27
CA PRO A 305 -2.06 -25.30 -13.71
C PRO A 305 -1.78 -24.43 -14.94
N ILE A 306 -2.66 -24.45 -15.95
CA ILE A 306 -2.50 -23.64 -17.18
C ILE A 306 -2.58 -22.13 -16.88
N ILE A 307 -3.53 -21.72 -16.03
CA ILE A 307 -3.74 -20.32 -15.65
C ILE A 307 -2.59 -19.85 -14.77
N THR A 308 -2.15 -20.65 -13.80
CA THR A 308 -0.96 -20.35 -13.00
C THR A 308 0.29 -20.25 -13.87
N ALA A 309 0.44 -21.12 -14.87
CA ALA A 309 1.58 -21.10 -15.79
C ALA A 309 1.61 -19.82 -16.63
N PHE A 310 0.47 -19.39 -17.18
CA PHE A 310 0.34 -18.10 -17.86
C PHE A 310 0.72 -16.92 -16.95
N GLY A 311 0.29 -16.94 -15.67
CA GLY A 311 0.66 -15.93 -14.68
C GLY A 311 2.14 -15.91 -14.32
N ILE A 312 2.82 -17.06 -14.30
CA ILE A 312 4.25 -17.15 -14.00
C ILE A 312 5.09 -16.77 -15.24
N THR A 313 4.72 -17.25 -16.43
CA THR A 313 5.36 -16.85 -17.70
C THR A 313 5.23 -15.35 -17.94
N SER A 314 4.06 -14.75 -17.71
CA SER A 314 3.86 -13.30 -17.87
C SER A 314 4.72 -12.47 -16.92
N LEU A 315 4.79 -12.84 -15.64
CA LEU A 315 5.65 -12.15 -14.68
C LEU A 315 7.14 -12.26 -15.06
N ALA A 316 7.58 -13.44 -15.52
CA ALA A 316 8.94 -13.65 -16.01
C ALA A 316 9.24 -12.82 -17.28
N GLN A 317 8.31 -12.75 -18.23
CA GLN A 317 8.45 -11.91 -19.44
C GLN A 317 8.49 -10.41 -19.11
N ILE A 318 7.67 -9.94 -18.17
CA ILE A 318 7.73 -8.55 -17.67
C ILE A 318 9.11 -8.28 -17.05
N MET A 319 9.61 -9.14 -16.17
CA MET A 319 10.93 -8.95 -15.54
C MET A 319 12.08 -8.94 -16.56
N VAL A 320 12.07 -9.83 -17.55
CA VAL A 320 13.13 -9.89 -18.58
C VAL A 320 13.07 -8.69 -19.53
N THR A 321 11.89 -8.30 -20.01
CA THR A 321 11.74 -7.10 -20.87
C THR A 321 12.08 -5.81 -20.12
N THR A 322 11.70 -5.69 -18.84
CA THR A 322 12.12 -4.59 -17.95
C THR A 322 13.64 -4.50 -17.84
N TYR A 323 14.32 -5.63 -17.57
CA TYR A 323 15.78 -5.67 -17.49
C TYR A 323 16.47 -5.30 -18.81
N TRP A 324 15.97 -5.81 -19.94
CA TRP A 324 16.49 -5.47 -21.27
C TRP A 324 16.22 -4.03 -21.66
N GLY A 325 15.15 -3.43 -21.14
CA GLY A 325 14.87 -2.00 -21.30
C GLY A 325 15.93 -1.09 -20.67
N PHE A 326 16.68 -1.56 -19.67
CA PHE A 326 17.88 -0.91 -19.13
C PHE A 326 19.16 -1.23 -19.92
N TYR A 327 19.18 -2.26 -20.77
CA TYR A 327 20.38 -2.68 -21.47
C TYR A 327 20.73 -1.71 -22.62
N ILE A 328 22.00 -1.29 -22.64
CA ILE A 328 22.65 -0.49 -23.67
C ILE A 328 24.03 -1.12 -23.89
N SER A 329 24.50 -1.22 -25.14
CA SER A 329 25.81 -1.83 -25.41
C SER A 329 26.94 -1.08 -24.68
N PRO A 330 27.86 -1.80 -23.98
CA PRO A 330 29.00 -1.18 -23.32
C PRO A 330 30.10 -0.75 -24.31
N ASP A 331 30.05 -1.22 -25.56
CA ASP A 331 31.00 -0.83 -26.60
C ASP A 331 30.79 0.63 -26.98
N ILE A 332 31.77 1.48 -26.66
CA ILE A 332 31.77 2.92 -26.95
C ILE A 332 32.37 3.28 -28.32
N SER A 333 32.85 2.30 -29.10
CA SER A 333 33.39 2.53 -30.44
C SER A 333 32.30 2.72 -31.50
N ILE A 334 31.09 2.18 -31.25
CA ILE A 334 29.91 2.34 -32.10
C ILE A 334 29.01 3.50 -31.64
N PRO A 335 28.25 4.16 -32.55
CA PRO A 335 27.36 5.27 -32.22
C PRO A 335 26.28 4.91 -31.19
N LEU A 336 25.87 5.87 -30.35
CA LEU A 336 24.85 5.65 -29.32
C LEU A 336 23.52 5.11 -29.88
N VAL A 337 23.13 5.53 -31.08
CA VAL A 337 21.92 5.05 -31.77
C VAL A 337 21.98 3.54 -32.01
N GLU A 338 23.15 3.01 -32.39
CA GLU A 338 23.39 1.58 -32.60
C GLU A 338 23.51 0.84 -31.26
N ARG A 339 24.18 1.44 -30.26
CA ARG A 339 24.29 0.88 -28.89
C ARG A 339 22.93 0.72 -28.19
N LEU A 340 21.93 1.49 -28.61
CA LEU A 340 20.55 1.39 -28.15
C LEU A 340 19.75 0.30 -28.88
N VAL A 341 20.18 -0.20 -30.03
CA VAL A 341 19.47 -1.29 -30.73
C VAL A 341 19.52 -2.57 -29.88
N ILE A 342 18.39 -3.27 -29.82
CA ILE A 342 18.31 -4.63 -29.27
C ILE A 342 18.10 -5.60 -30.42
N ASP A 343 18.87 -6.70 -30.46
CA ASP A 343 18.70 -7.78 -31.43
C ASP A 343 17.28 -8.37 -31.32
N PRO A 344 16.41 -8.24 -32.36
CA PRO A 344 15.06 -8.77 -32.33
C PRO A 344 15.03 -10.31 -32.28
N ILE A 345 15.93 -10.98 -33.00
CA ILE A 345 15.97 -12.45 -33.05
C ILE A 345 16.27 -12.98 -31.65
N PHE A 346 17.24 -12.39 -30.95
CA PHE A 346 17.53 -12.75 -29.57
C PHE A 346 16.37 -12.39 -28.62
N PHE A 347 15.77 -11.19 -28.76
CA PHE A 347 14.63 -10.72 -27.96
C PHE A 347 13.43 -11.67 -28.01
N TYR A 348 12.89 -11.91 -29.19
CA TYR A 348 11.68 -12.72 -29.34
C TYR A 348 11.98 -14.21 -29.11
N SER A 349 13.20 -14.70 -29.39
CA SER A 349 13.61 -16.06 -29.01
C SER A 349 13.60 -16.27 -27.49
N VAL A 350 14.14 -15.33 -26.71
CA VAL A 350 14.11 -15.42 -25.24
C VAL A 350 12.67 -15.32 -24.72
N MET A 351 11.85 -14.40 -25.25
CA MET A 351 10.44 -14.32 -24.89
C MET A 351 9.67 -15.61 -25.18
N ILE A 352 9.89 -16.24 -26.34
CA ILE A 352 9.27 -17.52 -26.72
C ILE A 352 9.76 -18.65 -25.81
N LEU A 353 11.06 -18.73 -25.50
CA LEU A 353 11.67 -19.73 -24.62
C LEU A 353 11.10 -19.67 -23.18
N LEU A 354 10.76 -18.48 -22.68
CA LEU A 354 10.12 -18.30 -21.37
C LEU A 354 8.72 -18.93 -21.27
N VAL A 355 8.06 -19.25 -22.40
CA VAL A 355 6.75 -19.93 -22.40
C VAL A 355 6.87 -21.40 -21.96
N PRO A 356 7.57 -22.30 -22.67
CA PRO A 356 7.73 -23.69 -22.21
C PRO A 356 8.51 -23.78 -20.90
N LEU A 357 9.46 -22.88 -20.63
CA LEU A 357 10.16 -22.85 -19.34
C LEU A 357 9.22 -22.48 -18.18
N GLY A 358 8.43 -21.42 -18.30
CA GLY A 358 7.48 -21.01 -17.26
C GLY A 358 6.37 -22.03 -17.03
N PHE A 359 5.89 -22.69 -18.08
CA PHE A 359 4.99 -23.84 -17.98
C PHE A 359 5.66 -25.03 -17.27
N GLY A 360 6.83 -25.48 -17.74
CA GLY A 360 7.56 -26.60 -17.14
C GLY A 360 7.89 -26.37 -15.67
N PHE A 361 8.39 -25.18 -15.34
CA PHE A 361 8.62 -24.74 -13.96
C PHE A 361 7.34 -24.76 -13.13
N THR A 362 6.21 -24.28 -13.67
CA THR A 362 4.92 -24.29 -12.96
C THR A 362 4.45 -25.71 -12.65
N TYR A 363 4.46 -26.62 -13.64
CA TYR A 363 4.06 -28.02 -13.41
C TYR A 363 5.02 -28.73 -12.44
N MET A 364 6.33 -28.44 -12.49
CA MET A 364 7.31 -28.91 -11.50
C MET A 364 6.99 -28.40 -10.10
N MET A 365 6.74 -27.09 -9.93
CA MET A 365 6.44 -26.49 -8.63
C MET A 365 5.10 -26.95 -8.05
N ILE A 366 4.09 -27.20 -8.90
CA ILE A 366 2.82 -27.83 -8.48
C ILE A 366 3.06 -29.27 -7.99
N LYS A 367 3.85 -30.07 -8.73
CA LYS A 367 4.23 -31.44 -8.31
C LYS A 367 4.99 -31.43 -6.98
N LEU A 368 5.99 -30.56 -6.82
CA LEU A 368 6.77 -30.42 -5.59
C LEU A 368 5.91 -29.95 -4.41
N ALA A 369 5.02 -28.97 -4.61
CA ALA A 369 4.18 -28.44 -3.55
C ALA A 369 3.09 -29.43 -3.10
N ASN A 370 2.53 -30.21 -4.04
CA ASN A 370 1.61 -31.31 -3.71
C ASN A 370 2.32 -32.46 -2.98
N GLU A 371 3.56 -32.78 -3.36
CA GLU A 371 4.37 -33.78 -2.66
C GLU A 371 4.78 -33.33 -1.26
N ALA A 372 5.16 -32.05 -1.10
CA ALA A 372 5.43 -31.45 0.21
C ALA A 372 4.18 -31.46 1.11
N GLU A 373 2.98 -31.20 0.56
CA GLU A 373 1.73 -31.31 1.30
C GLU A 373 1.39 -32.77 1.68
N ARG A 374 1.64 -33.74 0.79
CA ARG A 374 1.50 -35.17 1.07
C ARG A 374 2.41 -35.60 2.22
N LYS A 375 3.70 -35.25 2.15
CA LYS A 375 4.69 -35.48 3.21
C LYS A 375 4.31 -34.78 4.51
N SER A 376 3.82 -33.54 4.45
CA SER A 376 3.36 -32.78 5.62
C SER A 376 2.16 -33.43 6.31
N LYS A 377 1.17 -33.91 5.54
CA LYS A 377 0.02 -34.66 6.09
C LYS A 377 0.44 -35.96 6.76
N LEU A 378 1.35 -36.73 6.13
CA LEU A 378 1.92 -37.94 6.72
C LEU A 378 2.69 -37.63 8.00
N ALA A 379 3.61 -36.66 7.98
CA ALA A 379 4.37 -36.22 9.14
C ALA A 379 3.49 -35.63 10.27
N LYS A 380 2.32 -35.06 9.95
CA LYS A 380 1.34 -34.61 10.95
C LYS A 380 0.56 -35.77 11.58
N SER A 381 0.47 -36.92 10.90
CA SER A 381 -0.10 -38.15 11.46
C SER A 381 0.89 -38.98 12.29
N THR A 382 2.21 -38.89 12.01
CA THR A 382 3.25 -39.70 12.67
C THR A 382 4.20 -38.92 13.59
N GLY A 383 4.23 -37.58 13.50
CA GLY A 383 5.19 -36.73 14.19
C GLY A 383 4.72 -36.16 15.54
N PRO A 384 5.63 -35.50 16.29
CA PRO A 384 5.33 -34.93 17.60
C PRO A 384 4.29 -33.80 17.51
N LYS A 385 3.17 -33.95 18.25
CA LYS A 385 2.03 -33.02 18.21
C LYS A 385 2.31 -31.64 18.82
N LYS A 386 3.41 -31.46 19.57
CA LYS A 386 3.85 -30.17 20.11
C LYS A 386 4.96 -29.60 19.22
N VAL A 387 4.58 -28.70 18.31
CA VAL A 387 5.54 -27.80 17.65
C VAL A 387 5.95 -26.73 18.66
N ALA A 388 7.25 -26.44 18.77
CA ALA A 388 7.73 -25.34 19.60
C ALA A 388 7.18 -24.01 19.07
N THR A 389 6.41 -23.32 19.90
CA THR A 389 5.86 -21.99 19.62
C THR A 389 6.67 -20.96 20.41
N ILE A 390 7.04 -19.85 19.75
CA ILE A 390 7.74 -18.74 20.41
C ILE A 390 6.69 -17.92 21.16
N ASN A 391 6.38 -18.35 22.39
CA ASN A 391 5.55 -17.58 23.29
C ASN A 391 6.45 -16.66 24.14
N LEU A 392 6.37 -15.35 23.90
CA LEU A 392 7.04 -14.36 24.74
C LEU A 392 6.26 -14.23 26.05
N SER A 393 6.95 -14.22 27.20
CA SER A 393 6.27 -13.92 28.46
C SER A 393 5.89 -12.43 28.52
N GLU A 394 4.84 -12.10 29.26
CA GLU A 394 4.37 -10.72 29.44
C GLU A 394 5.49 -9.76 29.89
N LYS A 395 6.41 -10.23 30.75
CA LYS A 395 7.61 -9.46 31.14
C LYS A 395 8.51 -9.13 29.95
N TRP A 396 8.75 -10.08 29.04
CA TRP A 396 9.52 -9.84 27.81
C TRP A 396 8.79 -8.92 26.83
N ILE A 397 7.48 -9.08 26.67
CA ILE A 397 6.65 -8.20 25.83
C ILE A 397 6.75 -6.75 26.34
N ASN A 398 6.59 -6.54 27.65
CA ASN A 398 6.67 -5.21 28.26
C ASN A 398 8.09 -4.60 28.14
N TRP A 399 9.16 -5.38 28.34
CA TRP A 399 10.53 -4.91 28.10
C TRP A 399 10.78 -4.54 26.64
N VAL A 400 10.28 -5.31 25.68
CA VAL A 400 10.39 -4.97 24.24
C VAL A 400 9.61 -3.70 23.91
N LEU A 401 8.40 -3.51 24.46
CA LEU A 401 7.64 -2.27 24.28
C LEU A 401 8.36 -1.04 24.88
N ILE A 402 8.93 -1.17 26.08
CA ILE A 402 9.75 -0.11 26.70
C ILE A 402 10.98 0.21 25.85
N ALA A 403 11.69 -0.80 25.36
CA ALA A 403 12.87 -0.61 24.52
C ALA A 403 12.53 0.06 23.18
N LEU A 404 11.44 -0.37 22.52
CA LEU A 404 10.95 0.26 21.29
C LEU A 404 10.48 1.70 21.52
N LEU A 405 9.85 2.01 22.66
CA LEU A 405 9.46 3.38 23.02
C LEU A 405 10.67 4.27 23.29
N ALA A 406 11.67 3.79 24.01
CA ALA A 406 12.92 4.51 24.23
C ALA A 406 13.68 4.76 22.91
N PHE A 407 13.70 3.77 22.02
CA PHE A 407 14.27 3.90 20.68
C PHE A 407 13.48 4.89 19.82
N GLN A 408 12.15 4.93 19.93
CA GLN A 408 11.30 5.93 19.28
C GLN A 408 11.66 7.36 19.71
N VAL A 409 11.89 7.60 21.00
CA VAL A 409 12.33 8.90 21.53
C VAL A 409 13.72 9.28 20.98
N PHE A 410 14.68 8.34 21.02
CA PHE A 410 16.01 8.54 20.43
C PHE A 410 15.94 8.91 18.94
N LEU A 411 15.13 8.20 18.15
CA LEU A 411 14.97 8.45 16.73
C LEU A 411 14.33 9.81 16.43
N ASN A 412 13.37 10.26 17.24
CA ASN A 412 12.79 11.61 17.09
C ASN A 412 13.84 12.71 17.34
N ILE A 413 14.68 12.54 18.35
CA ILE A 413 15.82 13.45 18.61
C ILE A 413 16.82 13.41 17.46
N ALA A 414 17.13 12.23 16.91
CA ALA A 414 18.04 12.07 15.77
C ALA A 414 17.49 12.72 14.48
N ALA A 415 16.20 12.54 14.18
CA ALA A 415 15.52 13.15 13.04
C ALA A 415 15.49 14.69 13.14
N TYR A 416 15.19 15.21 14.33
CA TYR A 416 15.17 16.64 14.63
C TYR A 416 16.56 17.27 14.49
N ASN A 417 17.58 16.65 15.09
CA ASN A 417 18.96 17.11 14.98
C ASN A 417 19.45 17.08 13.51
N ALA A 418 19.13 16.02 12.76
CA ALA A 418 19.47 15.93 11.34
C ALA A 418 18.78 17.02 10.49
N ALA A 419 17.56 17.43 10.84
CA ALA A 419 16.89 18.57 10.22
C ALA A 419 17.58 19.90 10.55
N LEU A 420 17.94 20.14 11.82
CA LEU A 420 18.66 21.34 12.25
C LEU A 420 20.05 21.48 11.60
N THR A 421 20.77 20.39 11.39
CA THR A 421 22.07 20.39 10.69
C THR A 421 21.95 20.36 9.17
N GLY A 422 20.75 20.55 8.61
CA GLY A 422 20.52 20.60 7.16
C GLY A 422 20.67 19.26 6.42
N MET A 423 20.81 18.13 7.12
CA MET A 423 20.94 16.80 6.54
C MET A 423 19.56 16.27 6.09
N LYS A 424 18.97 16.91 5.08
CA LYS A 424 17.60 16.68 4.58
C LYS A 424 17.28 15.18 4.36
N ASN A 425 18.20 14.42 3.76
CA ASN A 425 18.01 12.99 3.50
C ASN A 425 18.14 12.11 4.75
N VAL A 426 19.05 12.44 5.68
CA VAL A 426 19.23 11.72 6.96
C VAL A 426 18.01 11.94 7.87
N SER A 427 17.45 13.15 7.88
CA SER A 427 16.18 13.43 8.57
C SER A 427 15.05 12.58 8.00
N LEU A 428 14.88 12.58 6.67
CA LEU A 428 13.88 11.76 5.97
C LEU A 428 14.03 10.26 6.27
N PHE A 429 15.26 9.74 6.28
CA PHE A 429 15.59 8.37 6.66
C PHE A 429 15.15 8.03 8.10
N PHE A 430 15.49 8.88 9.08
CA PHE A 430 15.07 8.66 10.47
C PHE A 430 13.55 8.74 10.64
N ILE A 431 12.85 9.67 9.96
CA ILE A 431 11.38 9.72 9.96
C ILE A 431 10.78 8.42 9.40
N GLY A 432 11.41 7.82 8.38
CA GLY A 432 11.01 6.50 7.89
C GLY A 432 11.18 5.38 8.92
N ILE A 433 12.31 5.35 9.64
CA ILE A 433 12.54 4.38 10.74
C ILE A 433 11.54 4.59 11.88
N ILE A 434 11.20 5.84 12.25
CA ILE A 434 10.19 6.18 13.25
C ILE A 434 8.83 5.51 12.92
N LEU A 435 8.44 5.46 11.65
CA LEU A 435 7.21 4.78 11.24
C LEU A 435 7.33 3.25 11.26
N LEU A 436 8.49 2.68 10.89
CA LEU A 436 8.74 1.23 11.01
C LEU A 436 8.75 0.75 12.47
N VAL A 437 9.37 1.51 13.37
CA VAL A 437 9.47 1.17 14.80
C VAL A 437 8.10 1.32 15.47
N PHE A 438 7.31 2.34 15.10
CA PHE A 438 5.91 2.44 15.51
C PHE A 438 5.07 1.24 15.04
N ALA A 439 5.24 0.80 13.79
CA ALA A 439 4.56 -0.38 13.25
C ALA A 439 4.92 -1.67 14.03
N ALA A 440 6.21 -1.86 14.31
CA ALA A 440 6.72 -2.98 15.11
C ALA A 440 6.16 -2.96 16.54
N PHE A 441 6.22 -1.80 17.22
CA PHE A 441 5.65 -1.59 18.56
C PHE A 441 4.16 -1.97 18.60
N PHE A 442 3.37 -1.51 17.64
CA PHE A 442 1.93 -1.79 17.62
C PHE A 442 1.62 -3.26 17.32
N HIS A 443 2.44 -3.95 16.53
CA HIS A 443 2.31 -5.39 16.33
C HIS A 443 2.69 -6.21 17.58
N VAL A 444 3.74 -5.84 18.31
CA VAL A 444 4.10 -6.46 19.61
C VAL A 444 3.00 -6.22 20.65
N TYR A 445 2.44 -5.00 20.70
CA TYR A 445 1.34 -4.65 21.59
C TYR A 445 0.06 -5.46 21.30
N ARG A 446 -0.34 -5.58 20.02
CA ARG A 446 -1.45 -6.45 19.61
C ARG A 446 -1.23 -7.92 19.98
N TYR A 447 0.01 -8.41 19.86
CA TYR A 447 0.34 -9.78 20.24
C TYR A 447 0.15 -10.01 21.75
N GLY A 448 0.67 -9.11 22.61
CA GLY A 448 0.46 -9.18 24.06
C GLY A 448 -1.02 -9.14 24.47
N LEU A 449 -1.80 -8.22 23.90
CA LEU A 449 -3.26 -8.17 24.09
C LEU A 449 -3.97 -9.45 23.64
N SER A 450 -3.44 -10.16 22.64
CA SER A 450 -4.04 -11.41 22.17
C SER A 450 -3.75 -12.58 23.10
N GLU A 451 -2.59 -12.63 23.74
CA GLU A 451 -2.25 -13.65 24.75
C GLU A 451 -2.99 -13.44 26.06
N GLN A 452 -3.11 -12.19 26.54
CA GLN A 452 -3.93 -11.88 27.73
C GLN A 452 -5.39 -12.33 27.58
N LYS A 453 -5.96 -12.22 26.37
CA LYS A 453 -7.33 -12.69 26.07
C LYS A 453 -7.47 -14.22 25.93
N ASN A 454 -6.35 -14.93 25.82
CA ASN A 454 -6.30 -16.40 25.78
C ASN A 454 -5.94 -17.00 27.16
N ALA A 455 -5.70 -16.17 28.18
CA ALA A 455 -5.33 -16.63 29.52
C ALA A 455 -6.47 -17.46 30.17
N PRO A 456 -6.16 -18.52 30.93
CA PRO A 456 -7.17 -19.23 31.72
C PRO A 456 -7.84 -18.27 32.72
N PRO A 457 -9.12 -18.49 33.09
CA PRO A 457 -9.72 -17.79 34.21
C PRO A 457 -8.88 -18.04 35.48
N PRO A 458 -8.83 -17.07 36.42
CA PRO A 458 -8.15 -17.28 37.69
C PRO A 458 -8.73 -18.52 38.39
N PRO A 459 -7.92 -19.30 39.13
CA PRO A 459 -8.43 -20.43 39.89
C PRO A 459 -9.52 -19.94 40.85
N PRO A 460 -10.59 -20.73 41.08
CA PRO A 460 -11.60 -20.37 42.06
C PRO A 460 -10.94 -20.03 43.40
N VAL A 461 -11.30 -18.89 43.98
CA VAL A 461 -10.90 -18.56 45.35
C VAL A 461 -11.35 -19.73 46.22
N PRO A 462 -10.46 -20.36 47.01
CA PRO A 462 -10.87 -21.44 47.89
C PRO A 462 -11.95 -20.92 48.82
N VAL A 463 -13.16 -21.48 48.69
CA VAL A 463 -14.15 -21.36 49.75
C VAL A 463 -13.52 -22.04 50.95
N VAL A 464 -13.27 -21.27 52.00
CA VAL A 464 -12.83 -21.84 53.28
C VAL A 464 -14.04 -22.51 53.87
N ASP A 465 -14.15 -23.82 53.67
CA ASP A 465 -15.15 -24.64 54.36
C ASP A 465 -14.95 -24.46 55.87
N GLU A 466 -15.87 -23.73 56.51
CA GLU A 466 -15.92 -23.67 57.97
C GLU A 466 -16.20 -25.09 58.48
N LYS A 467 -15.14 -25.74 58.98
CA LYS A 467 -15.24 -27.09 59.52
C LYS A 467 -16.31 -27.11 60.62
N PRO A 468 -17.21 -28.10 60.64
CA PRO A 468 -18.21 -28.21 61.69
C PRO A 468 -17.56 -28.14 63.07
N LYS A 469 -18.11 -27.28 63.95
CA LYS A 469 -17.70 -27.27 65.36
C LYS A 469 -17.95 -28.66 65.93
N LEU A 470 -16.92 -29.24 66.55
CA LEU A 470 -17.06 -30.46 67.35
C LEU A 470 -18.03 -30.18 68.51
N ALA A 471 -18.95 -31.10 68.75
CA ALA A 471 -19.86 -31.01 69.88
C ALA A 471 -19.08 -31.25 71.19
N GLU A 472 -19.30 -30.37 72.17
CA GLU A 472 -18.90 -30.61 73.56
C GLU A 472 -19.88 -31.60 74.22
N PRO A 473 -19.45 -32.38 75.23
CA PRO A 473 -20.24 -33.48 75.76
C PRO A 473 -21.46 -33.01 76.55
N GLU A 474 -22.55 -33.80 76.50
CA GLU A 474 -23.81 -33.50 77.17
C GLU A 474 -23.67 -33.47 78.70
N GLY A 475 -24.03 -32.33 79.30
CA GLY A 475 -24.31 -32.17 80.73
C GLY A 475 -25.79 -31.87 80.93
N THR A 476 -26.44 -32.56 81.88
CA THR A 476 -27.90 -32.51 82.06
C THR A 476 -28.40 -31.25 82.76
N SER A 477 -29.43 -30.57 82.21
CA SER A 477 -30.66 -30.20 82.97
C SER A 477 -31.78 -29.57 82.12
N GLU A 478 -32.97 -30.15 82.26
CA GLU A 478 -34.32 -29.56 82.37
C GLU A 478 -34.78 -28.32 81.56
N GLN A 479 -35.77 -28.57 80.69
CA GLN A 479 -37.07 -27.87 80.56
C GLN A 479 -37.17 -26.34 80.58
N SER A 480 -37.71 -25.77 79.49
CA SER A 480 -39.11 -25.28 79.44
C SER A 480 -39.54 -24.90 78.02
N GLU A 481 -40.85 -24.77 77.76
CA GLU A 481 -41.46 -24.78 76.41
C GLU A 481 -42.37 -23.58 76.11
N ILE A 482 -42.32 -23.07 74.85
CA ILE A 482 -43.48 -22.55 74.06
C ILE A 482 -44.10 -21.23 74.62
N PRO A 483 -45.01 -20.44 73.98
CA PRO A 483 -45.57 -20.35 72.59
C PRO A 483 -45.03 -19.10 71.82
N GLU A 484 -45.54 -18.45 70.74
CA GLU A 484 -46.54 -18.55 69.61
C GLU A 484 -46.22 -17.34 68.65
N ASP A 485 -46.61 -17.18 67.36
CA ASP A 485 -47.09 -18.06 66.27
C ASP A 485 -47.00 -17.32 64.88
N ASN A 486 -47.51 -17.98 63.82
CA ASN A 486 -48.07 -17.52 62.51
C ASN A 486 -48.41 -16.01 62.28
N ALA A 487 -48.44 -15.47 61.03
CA ALA A 487 -48.19 -16.03 59.69
C ALA A 487 -47.92 -14.95 58.59
N LYS A 488 -47.68 -15.45 57.35
CA LYS A 488 -47.54 -14.77 56.02
C LYS A 488 -48.90 -14.23 55.46
N PRO A 489 -49.05 -13.58 54.25
CA PRO A 489 -48.15 -13.64 53.07
C PRO A 489 -48.04 -12.46 52.04
N ASP A 490 -47.04 -12.63 51.14
CA ASP A 490 -47.02 -12.44 49.66
C ASP A 490 -46.81 -11.11 48.87
N GLU A 491 -46.27 -11.34 47.66
CA GLU A 491 -46.16 -10.54 46.40
C GLU A 491 -45.05 -9.44 46.17
N LYS A 492 -45.04 -8.91 44.93
CA LYS A 492 -43.92 -8.38 44.10
C LYS A 492 -44.43 -7.21 43.19
N PRO A 493 -43.65 -6.54 42.30
CA PRO A 493 -42.23 -6.09 42.29
C PRO A 493 -42.05 -4.62 41.75
N LYS A 494 -40.79 -4.24 41.38
CA LYS A 494 -40.37 -3.38 40.21
C LYS A 494 -40.25 -1.82 40.28
N GLU A 495 -39.00 -1.37 40.00
CA GLU A 495 -38.57 -0.43 38.91
C GLU A 495 -38.54 1.13 39.07
N LEU A 496 -37.65 1.75 38.25
CA LEU A 496 -37.49 3.17 37.82
C LEU A 496 -36.40 4.08 38.46
N ALA A 497 -35.89 5.03 37.65
CA ALA A 497 -34.79 6.01 37.89
C ALA A 497 -35.28 7.46 37.61
N PRO A 498 -34.47 8.56 37.71
CA PRO A 498 -33.44 8.95 36.70
C PRO A 498 -32.22 9.76 37.26
N GLU A 499 -31.65 10.71 36.50
CA GLU A 499 -30.24 11.20 36.56
C GLU A 499 -29.98 12.66 37.10
N ILE A 500 -28.78 12.88 37.67
CA ILE A 500 -27.79 14.02 37.48
C ILE A 500 -28.30 15.49 37.60
N PRO A 501 -27.73 16.39 38.47
CA PRO A 501 -26.37 16.96 38.26
C PRO A 501 -25.53 17.34 39.52
N THR A 502 -24.38 18.02 39.31
CA THR A 502 -23.27 18.32 40.24
C THR A 502 -23.33 19.68 40.97
N PRO A 503 -22.57 19.84 42.07
CA PRO A 503 -22.10 21.13 42.59
C PRO A 503 -20.56 21.30 42.61
N LYS A 504 -20.08 22.55 42.79
CA LYS A 504 -18.67 22.94 43.03
C LYS A 504 -18.46 23.42 44.48
N SER A 505 -17.21 23.62 44.90
CA SER A 505 -16.84 24.47 46.04
C SER A 505 -15.53 25.23 45.79
N GLN A 506 -15.29 26.34 46.51
CA GLN A 506 -14.10 27.20 46.47
C GLN A 506 -13.65 27.56 47.90
N THR A 507 -12.34 27.66 48.14
CA THR A 507 -11.64 28.41 49.21
C THR A 507 -10.13 28.12 49.06
N ASP A 508 -9.18 29.02 49.30
CA ASP A 508 -9.20 30.49 49.39
C ASP A 508 -7.76 31.02 49.17
N LEU A 509 -7.55 32.24 48.66
CA LEU A 509 -6.20 32.81 48.47
C LEU A 509 -6.17 34.35 48.68
N GLY A 510 -5.31 34.80 49.60
CA GLY A 510 -5.25 36.19 50.08
C GLY A 510 -4.24 37.10 49.37
N VAL A 511 -4.70 38.32 49.08
CA VAL A 511 -3.95 39.56 48.73
C VAL A 511 -2.95 39.93 49.84
N GLY A 512 -1.81 40.63 49.64
CA GLY A 512 -1.13 41.18 48.46
C GLY A 512 -0.20 42.38 48.82
N ALA A 513 0.18 43.19 47.82
CA ALA A 513 0.75 44.57 47.89
C ALA A 513 2.30 44.84 48.08
N ASN A 514 2.87 45.46 47.02
CA ASN A 514 3.68 46.70 46.99
C ASN A 514 5.22 46.80 47.24
N ASN A 515 5.82 47.61 46.35
CA ASN A 515 6.93 48.58 46.48
C ASN A 515 8.41 48.26 46.13
N ASN A 516 8.91 49.13 45.23
CA ASN A 516 10.27 49.53 44.81
C ASN A 516 11.46 49.33 45.77
N SER A 517 12.64 49.03 45.20
CA SER A 517 13.82 49.92 45.25
C SER A 517 14.95 49.51 44.27
N ASN A 518 15.73 50.49 43.78
CA ASN A 518 16.98 50.27 43.02
C ASN A 518 18.12 49.72 43.90
N ILE A 519 19.04 48.95 43.28
CA ILE A 519 20.51 48.83 43.48
C ILE A 519 20.96 47.59 42.66
N GLY A 520 22.06 47.54 41.91
CA GLY A 520 23.03 48.58 41.54
C GLY A 520 24.46 48.02 41.43
N THR A 521 25.16 48.25 40.29
CA THR A 521 26.60 47.94 40.02
C THR A 521 26.99 46.44 39.93
N ALA A 522 27.98 45.98 39.14
CA ALA A 522 28.86 46.61 38.14
C ALA A 522 29.31 45.60 37.04
N ASP A 523 29.73 46.12 35.87
CA ASP A 523 31.01 45.91 35.13
C ASP A 523 31.74 44.52 35.11
N GLN A 524 32.47 44.10 34.06
CA GLN A 524 32.94 44.77 32.82
C GLN A 524 33.36 43.76 31.72
N ASP A 525 33.40 44.23 30.46
CA ASP A 525 34.30 43.92 29.31
C ASP A 525 34.83 42.50 28.94
N GLY A 526 34.97 42.24 27.62
CA GLY A 526 35.55 40.98 27.09
C GLY A 526 35.73 40.86 25.57
N VAL A 527 36.30 41.86 24.88
CA VAL A 527 36.41 41.88 23.39
C VAL A 527 37.50 40.96 22.81
N LYS A 528 37.12 40.04 21.89
CA LYS A 528 37.81 39.65 20.62
C LYS A 528 36.97 38.58 19.89
N LYS A 529 36.80 38.55 18.55
CA LYS A 529 37.76 38.55 17.42
C LYS A 529 38.74 37.37 17.40
N LEU A 530 38.30 36.26 16.79
CA LEU A 530 38.88 35.72 15.56
C LEU A 530 37.80 35.02 14.72
#